data_AF-A0A4Q4ZQY9-F1
#
_entry.id   AF-A0A4Q4ZQY9-F1
#
_cell.length_a   1.000
_cell.length_b   1.000
_cell.length_c   1.000
_cell.angle_alpha   90.00
_cell.angle_beta   90.00
_cell.angle_gamma   90.00
#
_symmetry.space_group_name_H-M   'P 1'
#
loop_
_entity.id
_entity.type
_entity.pdbx_description
1 polymer ?
#
loop_
_entity_poly.entity_id
_entity_poly.type
_entity_poly.pdbx_seq_one_letter_code
_entity_poly.pdbx_strand_id
1 'polypeptide(L)'
;MAANISVKWNFGGPTPPGGRRRRRNVHRQVMEVDPRASREAERVRRYFDDGYTSYYKYWGIIETGKWGVALLCRQKKREKPKREERWFVVKRVFNELMQDKLHKEIEILKRLRGAPHIVQVLAIDPDPFEALSRGALIMEHVENGTLWHGRTGGRKESRFLIGDPKPPGGEHDLVPLLKLIDFGEALYDPNPYVTDMGVKTNIFHIGRLMRMLISLDTTWELPPGEVTMPVQGGGERAISTASACIAKPNHPNLDDGLRNLVMLCTAVKVEDRPSLDWLWDTLMNLIFTRTPAYYAQRNFPWAQLEEDGPIQDLIHYIVYHYGPTNHEGIEAGEMDGIE
;
A
#
# COMPACT_ATOMS: atom_id res chain seq x y z
N MET A 1 16.40 -17.39 -3.54
CA MET A 1 15.52 -17.53 -4.73
C MET A 1 14.55 -16.37 -4.73
N ALA A 2 14.87 -15.27 -5.41
CA ALA A 2 13.89 -14.22 -5.67
C ALA A 2 12.94 -14.74 -6.74
N ALA A 3 11.68 -14.99 -6.39
CA ALA A 3 10.67 -15.46 -7.32
C ALA A 3 10.30 -14.33 -8.30
N ASN A 4 10.17 -14.63 -9.60
CA ASN A 4 9.68 -13.68 -10.62
C ASN A 4 8.15 -13.54 -10.50
N ILE A 5 7.72 -12.85 -9.43
CA ILE A 5 6.31 -12.54 -9.18
C ILE A 5 6.03 -11.14 -9.70
N SER A 6 5.14 -11.03 -10.68
CA SER A 6 4.59 -9.74 -11.12
C SER A 6 3.26 -9.52 -10.44
N VAL A 7 3.12 -8.45 -9.66
CA VAL A 7 1.81 -8.01 -9.17
C VAL A 7 1.19 -7.10 -10.24
N LYS A 8 -0.11 -7.25 -10.50
CA LYS A 8 -0.83 -6.37 -11.43
C LYS A 8 -1.42 -5.19 -10.66
N TRP A 9 -1.04 -3.98 -11.05
CA TRP A 9 -1.40 -2.76 -10.33
C TRP A 9 -2.40 -1.92 -11.11
N ASN A 10 -3.69 -2.23 -10.97
CA ASN A 10 -4.76 -1.39 -11.50
C ASN A 10 -5.17 -0.38 -10.43
N PHE A 11 -4.83 0.90 -10.60
CA PHE A 11 -5.32 2.02 -9.76
C PHE A 11 -6.22 3.00 -10.54
N GLY A 12 -6.59 2.65 -11.78
CA GLY A 12 -7.38 3.48 -12.68
C GLY A 12 -8.87 3.15 -12.62
N GLY A 13 -9.67 4.09 -12.12
CA GLY A 13 -11.05 4.28 -12.57
C GLY A 13 -11.09 5.42 -13.60
N PRO A 14 -12.12 5.51 -14.45
CA PRO A 14 -12.22 6.55 -15.47
C PRO A 14 -12.23 7.95 -14.84
N THR A 15 -11.41 8.85 -15.37
CA THR A 15 -11.46 10.29 -15.10
C THR A 15 -12.87 10.79 -15.42
N PRO A 16 -13.59 11.44 -14.49
CA PRO A 16 -14.90 12.01 -14.82
C PRO A 16 -14.71 13.10 -15.89
N PRO A 17 -15.50 13.11 -16.98
CA PRO A 17 -15.50 14.23 -17.90
C PRO A 17 -15.95 15.50 -17.17
N GLY A 18 -15.27 16.61 -17.44
CA GLY A 18 -15.60 17.93 -16.90
C GLY A 18 -17.07 18.26 -17.11
N GLY A 19 -17.84 18.26 -16.03
CA GLY A 19 -19.28 18.53 -16.02
C GLY A 19 -19.65 19.46 -14.88
N ARG A 20 -20.29 20.58 -15.23
CA ARG A 20 -20.69 21.68 -14.33
C ARG A 20 -21.37 21.19 -13.05
N ARG A 21 -20.90 21.68 -11.90
CA ARG A 21 -21.45 21.46 -10.56
C ARG A 21 -22.93 21.87 -10.50
N ARG A 22 -23.84 20.90 -10.36
CA ARG A 22 -25.16 21.12 -9.76
C ARG A 22 -25.09 20.69 -8.30
N ARG A 23 -25.32 21.65 -7.39
CA ARG A 23 -25.54 21.39 -5.96
C ARG A 23 -26.70 20.40 -5.82
N ARG A 24 -26.45 19.22 -5.26
CA ARG A 24 -27.48 18.35 -4.70
C ARG A 24 -27.25 18.23 -3.21
N ASN A 25 -28.35 18.46 -2.48
CA ASN A 25 -28.44 18.44 -1.03
C ASN A 25 -27.94 17.10 -0.47
N VAL A 26 -27.19 17.21 0.62
CA VAL A 26 -26.65 16.09 1.39
C VAL A 26 -27.79 15.48 2.20
N HIS A 27 -28.39 14.42 1.69
CA HIS A 27 -29.05 13.43 2.52
C HIS A 27 -28.07 12.28 2.74
N ARG A 28 -27.91 11.93 4.01
CA ARG A 28 -27.09 10.84 4.54
C ARG A 28 -27.41 9.55 3.78
N GLN A 29 -26.61 9.23 2.77
CA GLN A 29 -26.80 8.07 1.92
C GLN A 29 -26.41 6.84 2.77
N VAL A 30 -27.41 6.12 3.28
CA VAL A 30 -27.21 4.77 3.79
C VAL A 30 -26.66 3.98 2.61
N MET A 31 -25.38 3.62 2.67
CA MET A 31 -24.75 2.87 1.58
C MET A 31 -25.46 1.52 1.44
N GLU A 32 -26.10 1.29 0.30
CA GLU A 32 -26.56 -0.04 -0.08
C GLU A 32 -25.34 -0.96 -0.15
N VAL A 33 -25.25 -1.87 0.81
CA VAL A 33 -24.25 -2.94 0.82
C VAL A 33 -24.59 -3.92 -0.30
N ASP A 34 -23.60 -4.27 -1.14
CA ASP A 34 -23.79 -5.23 -2.24
C ASP A 34 -24.47 -6.51 -1.70
N PRO A 35 -25.63 -6.93 -2.24
CA PRO A 35 -26.34 -8.11 -1.76
C PRO A 35 -25.48 -9.39 -1.77
N ARG A 36 -24.48 -9.48 -2.65
CA ARG A 36 -23.52 -10.59 -2.69
C ARG A 36 -22.59 -10.56 -1.47
N ALA A 37 -22.12 -9.39 -1.08
CA ALA A 37 -21.30 -9.19 0.11
C ALA A 37 -22.09 -9.52 1.37
N SER A 38 -23.34 -9.06 1.47
CA SER A 38 -24.23 -9.40 2.59
C SER A 38 -24.47 -10.90 2.73
N ARG A 39 -24.60 -11.64 1.63
CA ARG A 39 -24.75 -13.11 1.66
C ARG A 39 -23.52 -13.83 2.17
N GLU A 40 -22.33 -13.47 1.71
CA GLU A 40 -21.09 -14.08 2.21
C GLU A 40 -20.79 -13.66 3.65
N ALA A 41 -21.07 -12.41 4.03
CA ALA A 41 -20.96 -11.95 5.41
C ALA A 41 -21.88 -12.75 6.35
N GLU A 42 -23.14 -12.98 5.95
CA GLU A 42 -24.09 -13.76 6.74
C GLU A 42 -23.66 -15.23 6.88
N ARG A 43 -23.02 -15.83 5.86
CA ARG A 43 -22.45 -17.18 5.96
C ARG A 43 -21.35 -17.26 7.03
N VAL A 44 -20.43 -16.29 7.02
CA VAL A 44 -19.35 -16.22 8.02
C VAL A 44 -19.91 -15.89 9.41
N ARG A 45 -20.87 -14.96 9.50
CA ARG A 45 -21.57 -14.62 10.74
C ARG A 45 -22.26 -15.84 11.34
N ARG A 46 -23.06 -16.57 10.57
CA ARG A 46 -23.73 -17.80 11.05
C ARG A 46 -22.74 -18.82 11.56
N TYR A 47 -21.56 -18.94 10.95
CA TYR A 47 -20.57 -19.90 11.43
C TYR A 47 -19.90 -19.44 12.74
N PHE A 48 -19.47 -18.18 12.81
CA PHE A 48 -18.74 -17.66 13.98
C PHE A 48 -19.62 -17.27 15.16
N ASP A 49 -20.82 -16.77 14.91
CA ASP A 49 -21.74 -16.29 15.94
C ASP A 49 -22.81 -17.33 16.28
N ASP A 50 -23.37 -18.02 15.27
CA ASP A 50 -24.49 -18.96 15.45
C ASP A 50 -24.02 -20.45 15.48
N GLY A 51 -22.78 -20.73 15.08
CA GLY A 51 -22.19 -22.07 14.96
C GLY A 51 -21.39 -22.53 16.19
N TYR A 52 -20.91 -23.78 16.13
CA TYR A 52 -20.34 -24.59 17.24
C TYR A 52 -19.09 -24.04 17.97
N THR A 53 -18.60 -22.83 17.71
CA THR A 53 -17.34 -22.34 18.31
C THR A 53 -17.43 -20.94 18.89
N SER A 54 -17.62 -20.84 20.21
CA SER A 54 -17.62 -19.58 20.97
C SER A 54 -16.30 -18.78 20.92
N TYR A 55 -15.25 -19.34 20.31
CA TYR A 55 -13.90 -18.77 20.23
C TYR A 55 -13.71 -17.73 19.15
N TYR A 56 -14.62 -17.66 18.19
CA TYR A 56 -14.57 -16.67 17.11
C TYR A 56 -15.77 -15.74 17.22
N LYS A 57 -15.66 -14.58 16.58
CA LYS A 57 -16.75 -13.62 16.48
C LYS A 57 -16.63 -12.87 15.16
N TYR A 58 -17.72 -12.80 14.42
CA TYR A 58 -17.83 -11.92 13.27
C TYR A 58 -18.03 -10.47 13.75
N TRP A 59 -17.35 -9.52 13.10
CA TRP A 59 -17.46 -8.12 13.45
C TRP A 59 -18.15 -7.28 12.37
N GLY A 60 -17.78 -7.47 11.11
CA GLY A 60 -18.35 -6.66 10.03
C GLY A 60 -17.68 -6.85 8.68
N ILE A 61 -18.26 -6.23 7.66
CA ILE A 61 -17.63 -6.05 6.34
C ILE A 61 -16.68 -4.86 6.44
N ILE A 62 -15.40 -5.07 6.12
CA ILE A 62 -14.42 -3.97 6.05
C ILE A 62 -14.25 -3.46 4.62
N GLU A 63 -14.38 -4.34 3.62
CA GLU A 63 -14.27 -3.96 2.22
C GLU A 63 -15.09 -4.88 1.33
N THR A 64 -15.64 -4.31 0.25
CA THR A 64 -16.32 -5.04 -0.81
C THR A 64 -15.65 -4.72 -2.12
N GLY A 65 -15.02 -5.72 -2.73
CA GLY A 65 -14.40 -5.61 -4.03
C GLY A 65 -15.32 -6.09 -5.15
N LYS A 66 -14.84 -5.99 -6.39
CA LYS A 66 -15.58 -6.48 -7.57
C LYS A 66 -15.94 -7.97 -7.49
N TRP A 67 -15.07 -8.75 -6.86
CA TRP A 67 -15.07 -10.21 -6.94
C TRP A 67 -15.31 -10.91 -5.61
N GLY A 68 -15.31 -10.16 -4.52
CA GLY A 68 -15.34 -10.72 -3.18
C GLY A 68 -15.54 -9.68 -2.09
N VAL A 69 -15.51 -10.17 -0.87
CA VAL A 69 -15.70 -9.37 0.34
C VAL A 69 -14.58 -9.70 1.34
N ALA A 70 -14.10 -8.68 2.03
CA ALA A 70 -13.20 -8.80 3.16
C ALA A 70 -14.00 -8.55 4.45
N LEU A 71 -13.91 -9.49 5.38
CA LEU A 71 -14.71 -9.53 6.61
C LEU A 71 -13.76 -9.48 7.81
N LEU A 72 -14.02 -8.59 8.75
CA LEU A 72 -13.27 -8.51 10.00
C LEU A 72 -13.85 -9.48 11.02
N CYS A 73 -12.97 -10.27 11.62
CA CYS A 73 -13.30 -11.28 12.59
C CYS A 73 -12.32 -11.21 13.76
N ARG A 74 -12.75 -11.76 14.91
CA ARG A 74 -11.95 -11.79 16.13
C ARG A 74 -11.86 -13.19 16.70
N GLN A 75 -10.65 -13.61 17.04
CA GLN A 75 -10.40 -14.79 17.86
C GLN A 75 -10.34 -14.35 19.33
N LYS A 76 -11.16 -14.92 20.19
CA LYS A 76 -11.16 -14.64 21.63
C LYS A 76 -10.00 -15.38 22.31
N LYS A 77 -9.50 -14.78 23.39
CA LYS A 77 -8.49 -15.39 24.26
C LYS A 77 -9.01 -16.69 24.87
N ARG A 78 -8.15 -17.71 24.99
CA ARG A 78 -8.46 -19.00 25.60
C ARG A 78 -7.25 -19.52 26.37
N GLU A 79 -7.48 -20.15 27.52
CA GLU A 79 -6.41 -20.73 28.33
C GLU A 79 -6.00 -22.14 27.91
N LYS A 80 -6.94 -22.96 27.40
CA LYS A 80 -6.71 -24.38 27.06
C LYS A 80 -7.42 -24.80 25.77
N PRO A 81 -6.72 -24.97 24.63
CA PRO A 81 -5.30 -24.64 24.43
C PRO A 81 -5.06 -23.13 24.57
N LYS A 82 -3.87 -22.74 25.01
CA LYS A 82 -3.51 -21.32 25.17
C LYS A 82 -3.56 -20.65 23.80
N ARG A 83 -4.45 -19.68 23.64
CA ARG A 83 -4.60 -18.87 22.44
C ARG A 83 -4.77 -17.42 22.86
N GLU A 84 -3.97 -16.54 22.29
CA GLU A 84 -4.13 -15.10 22.48
C GLU A 84 -5.32 -14.57 21.69
N GLU A 85 -5.85 -13.44 22.15
CA GLU A 85 -6.82 -12.67 21.38
C GLU A 85 -6.14 -12.06 20.16
N ARG A 86 -6.81 -12.13 19.00
CA ARG A 86 -6.31 -11.50 17.78
C ARG A 86 -7.44 -11.15 16.82
N TRP A 87 -7.24 -10.08 16.08
CA TRP A 87 -8.08 -9.72 14.94
C TRP A 87 -7.52 -10.34 13.67
N PHE A 88 -8.42 -10.72 12.75
CA PHE A 88 -8.04 -11.28 11.46
C PHE A 88 -9.08 -10.95 10.40
N VAL A 89 -8.65 -11.02 9.14
CA VAL A 89 -9.51 -10.76 7.99
C VAL A 89 -9.79 -12.07 7.27
N VAL A 90 -11.05 -12.26 6.89
CA VAL A 90 -11.51 -13.35 6.04
C VAL A 90 -11.90 -12.77 4.68
N LYS A 91 -11.16 -13.14 3.63
CA LYS A 91 -11.47 -12.80 2.23
C LYS A 91 -12.24 -13.96 1.60
N ARG A 92 -13.42 -13.64 1.06
CA ARG A 92 -14.35 -14.55 0.39
C ARG A 92 -14.62 -14.06 -1.02
N VAL A 93 -14.81 -14.97 -1.98
CA VAL A 93 -15.21 -14.62 -3.35
C VAL A 93 -16.68 -14.95 -3.61
N PHE A 94 -17.34 -14.19 -4.49
CA PHE A 94 -18.79 -14.31 -4.71
C PHE A 94 -19.19 -15.54 -5.57
N ASN A 95 -18.30 -16.04 -6.41
CA ASN A 95 -18.57 -17.12 -7.36
C ASN A 95 -17.43 -18.14 -7.41
N GLU A 96 -17.75 -19.34 -7.94
CA GLU A 96 -16.79 -20.45 -8.06
C GLU A 96 -15.68 -20.17 -9.07
N LEU A 97 -15.97 -19.42 -10.16
CA LEU A 97 -14.97 -19.05 -11.16
C LEU A 97 -13.80 -18.24 -10.58
N MET A 98 -14.01 -17.56 -9.45
CA MET A 98 -12.96 -16.78 -8.78
C MET A 98 -12.28 -17.55 -7.64
N GLN A 99 -12.69 -18.80 -7.40
CA GLN A 99 -11.99 -19.68 -6.47
C GLN A 99 -10.59 -19.96 -6.94
N ASP A 100 -10.36 -20.19 -8.24
CA ASP A 100 -9.01 -20.43 -8.77
C ASP A 100 -8.06 -19.27 -8.48
N LYS A 101 -8.57 -18.03 -8.60
CA LYS A 101 -7.79 -16.82 -8.24
C LYS A 101 -7.50 -16.75 -6.75
N LEU A 102 -8.48 -17.09 -5.90
CA LEU A 102 -8.28 -17.13 -4.45
C LEU A 102 -7.29 -18.22 -4.04
N HIS A 103 -7.35 -19.41 -4.64
CA HIS A 103 -6.39 -20.49 -4.40
C HIS A 103 -4.98 -20.08 -4.82
N LYS A 104 -4.83 -19.47 -6.00
CA LYS A 104 -3.55 -18.92 -6.47
C LYS A 104 -3.00 -17.88 -5.51
N GLU A 105 -3.85 -16.97 -5.01
CA GLU A 105 -3.46 -15.98 -4.01
C GLU A 105 -2.96 -16.63 -2.72
N ILE A 106 -3.68 -17.65 -2.21
CA ILE A 106 -3.28 -18.42 -1.03
C ILE A 106 -1.92 -19.09 -1.25
N GLU A 107 -1.70 -19.71 -2.42
CA GLU A 107 -0.42 -20.37 -2.74
C GLU A 107 0.75 -19.39 -2.78
N ILE A 108 0.57 -18.23 -3.42
CA ILE A 108 1.59 -17.18 -3.49
C ILE A 108 1.91 -16.67 -2.08
N LEU A 109 0.88 -16.33 -1.29
CA LEU A 109 1.08 -15.82 0.05
C LEU A 109 1.71 -16.85 1.00
N LYS A 110 1.42 -18.15 0.83
CA LYS A 110 2.12 -19.23 1.57
C LYS A 110 3.62 -19.25 1.26
N ARG A 111 4.03 -18.98 0.02
CA ARG A 111 5.46 -18.88 -0.37
C ARG A 111 6.14 -17.63 0.18
N LEU A 112 5.38 -16.57 0.43
CA LEU A 112 5.86 -15.28 0.93
C LEU A 112 5.71 -15.16 2.46
N ARG A 113 5.44 -16.28 3.15
CA ARG A 113 5.32 -16.30 4.61
C ARG A 113 6.63 -15.84 5.26
N GLY A 114 6.51 -14.98 6.26
CA GLY A 114 7.63 -14.40 7.00
C GLY A 114 8.15 -13.07 6.42
N ALA A 115 7.71 -12.65 5.23
CA ALA A 115 8.06 -11.34 4.68
C ALA A 115 7.33 -10.21 5.43
N PRO A 116 8.02 -9.32 6.18
CA PRO A 116 7.37 -8.33 7.06
C PRO A 116 6.41 -7.37 6.33
N HIS A 117 6.80 -6.97 5.11
CA HIS A 117 6.07 -6.04 4.24
C HIS A 117 4.98 -6.71 3.37
N ILE A 118 4.64 -7.96 3.63
CA ILE A 118 3.58 -8.69 2.93
C ILE A 118 2.58 -9.18 3.96
N VAL A 119 1.29 -9.09 3.64
CA VAL A 119 0.25 -9.60 4.53
C VAL A 119 0.39 -11.10 4.76
N GLN A 120 0.34 -11.51 6.02
CA GLN A 120 0.58 -12.88 6.43
C GLN A 120 -0.71 -13.71 6.46
N VAL A 121 -0.65 -14.90 5.87
CA VAL A 121 -1.73 -15.91 5.95
C VAL A 121 -1.74 -16.52 7.33
N LEU A 122 -2.93 -16.57 7.93
CA LEU A 122 -3.14 -17.20 9.22
C LEU A 122 -3.81 -18.57 9.03
N ALA A 123 -3.39 -19.53 9.86
CA ALA A 123 -4.17 -20.72 10.10
C ALA A 123 -5.07 -20.48 11.32
N ILE A 124 -6.32 -20.93 11.23
CA ILE A 124 -7.21 -21.10 12.37
C ILE A 124 -7.56 -22.58 12.47
N ASP A 125 -7.67 -23.07 13.70
CA ASP A 125 -7.85 -24.48 14.01
C ASP A 125 -9.07 -24.64 14.95
N PRO A 126 -10.09 -25.43 14.57
CA PRO A 126 -10.26 -26.05 13.25
C PRO A 126 -10.44 -25.00 12.15
N ASP A 127 -10.08 -25.32 10.90
CA ASP A 127 -10.36 -24.45 9.76
C ASP A 127 -11.88 -24.48 9.47
N PRO A 128 -12.61 -23.39 9.78
CA PRO A 128 -14.06 -23.35 9.64
C PRO A 128 -14.52 -23.35 8.19
N PHE A 129 -13.61 -23.10 7.25
CA PHE A 129 -13.92 -23.00 5.83
C PHE A 129 -13.78 -24.34 5.10
N GLU A 130 -13.29 -25.40 5.74
CA GLU A 130 -13.42 -26.76 5.19
C GLU A 130 -14.89 -27.19 5.09
N ALA A 131 -15.72 -26.77 6.05
CA ALA A 131 -17.16 -27.04 6.07
C ALA A 131 -17.96 -26.13 5.13
N LEU A 132 -17.41 -24.97 4.76
CA LEU A 132 -18.01 -24.06 3.80
C LEU A 132 -17.53 -24.49 2.43
N SER A 133 -18.44 -24.86 1.51
CA SER A 133 -18.16 -25.45 0.19
C SER A 133 -17.25 -24.64 -0.77
N ARG A 134 -16.68 -23.54 -0.31
CA ARG A 134 -15.85 -22.60 -1.06
C ARG A 134 -14.69 -22.17 -0.16
N GLY A 135 -13.48 -22.11 -0.72
CA GLY A 135 -12.28 -21.69 0.02
C GLY A 135 -12.39 -20.26 0.55
N ALA A 136 -11.66 -19.98 1.62
CA ALA A 136 -11.47 -18.64 2.17
C ALA A 136 -9.98 -18.38 2.38
N LEU A 137 -9.57 -17.12 2.21
CA LEU A 137 -8.25 -16.67 2.60
C LEU A 137 -8.36 -15.97 3.95
N ILE A 138 -7.61 -16.45 4.94
CA ILE A 138 -7.54 -15.86 6.28
C ILE A 138 -6.18 -15.20 6.42
N MET A 139 -6.19 -13.93 6.80
CA MET A 139 -4.96 -13.13 6.91
C MET A 139 -4.94 -12.28 8.17
N GLU A 140 -3.76 -11.80 8.53
CA GLU A 140 -3.61 -10.83 9.62
C GLU A 140 -4.45 -9.57 9.36
N HIS A 141 -4.95 -8.97 10.45
CA HIS A 141 -5.56 -7.66 10.37
C HIS A 141 -4.47 -6.58 10.47
N VAL A 142 -4.58 -5.54 9.65
CA VAL A 142 -3.63 -4.43 9.61
C VAL A 142 -4.41 -3.15 9.96
N GLU A 143 -4.01 -2.47 11.03
CA GLU A 143 -4.91 -1.62 11.82
C GLU A 143 -5.17 -0.22 11.24
N ASN A 144 -4.26 0.33 10.44
CA ASN A 144 -4.33 1.72 9.97
C ASN A 144 -4.86 1.88 8.54
N GLY A 145 -5.58 0.87 8.04
CA GLY A 145 -6.24 0.93 6.73
C GLY A 145 -5.25 1.08 5.57
N THR A 146 -5.68 1.75 4.50
CA THR A 146 -4.92 1.85 3.25
C THR A 146 -4.10 3.13 3.12
N LEU A 147 -2.96 3.09 2.42
CA LEU A 147 -2.09 4.25 2.17
C LEU A 147 -2.79 5.51 1.62
N TRP A 148 -3.87 5.34 0.86
CA TRP A 148 -4.58 6.45 0.19
C TRP A 148 -5.95 6.77 0.78
N HIS A 149 -6.25 6.28 1.99
CA HIS A 149 -7.52 6.57 2.64
C HIS A 149 -7.66 8.09 2.84
N GLY A 150 -8.73 8.70 2.31
CA GLY A 150 -9.02 10.14 2.45
C GLY A 150 -8.57 11.07 1.31
N ARG A 151 -7.59 10.68 0.46
CA ARG A 151 -7.01 11.58 -0.57
C ARG A 151 -7.77 11.64 -1.89
N THR A 152 -8.45 10.58 -2.26
CA THR A 152 -9.28 10.55 -3.46
C THR A 152 -10.71 10.32 -3.02
N GLY A 153 -11.60 11.27 -3.27
CA GLY A 153 -13.06 11.13 -3.06
C GLY A 153 -13.73 10.04 -3.91
N GLY A 154 -12.98 9.02 -4.32
CA GLY A 154 -13.42 7.79 -4.96
C GLY A 154 -12.64 6.60 -4.40
N ARG A 155 -13.31 5.45 -4.32
CA ARG A 155 -12.73 4.14 -3.99
C ARG A 155 -11.64 3.78 -5.00
N LYS A 156 -10.39 4.18 -4.76
CA LYS A 156 -9.24 3.58 -5.44
C LYS A 156 -8.81 2.36 -4.62
N GLU A 157 -8.75 1.20 -5.27
CA GLU A 157 -8.24 -0.04 -4.69
C GLU A 157 -6.77 0.16 -4.31
N SER A 158 -6.50 0.45 -3.03
CA SER A 158 -5.13 0.51 -2.53
C SER A 158 -4.64 -0.89 -2.21
N ARG A 159 -3.47 -1.25 -2.74
CA ARG A 159 -2.81 -2.53 -2.43
C ARG A 159 -1.82 -2.43 -1.26
N PHE A 160 -1.71 -1.28 -0.62
CA PHE A 160 -0.88 -1.09 0.56
C PHE A 160 -1.75 -0.77 1.76
N LEU A 161 -1.51 -1.53 2.83
CA LEU A 161 -2.01 -1.26 4.16
C LEU A 161 -0.91 -0.64 5.01
N ILE A 162 -1.33 0.22 5.93
CA ILE A 162 -0.47 0.83 6.93
C ILE A 162 -0.62 0.02 8.22
N GLY A 163 0.46 -0.60 8.64
CA GLY A 163 0.59 -1.36 9.87
C GLY A 163 0.91 -0.48 11.07
N ASP A 164 1.29 -1.15 12.15
CA ASP A 164 1.70 -0.51 13.41
C ASP A 164 2.77 0.57 13.16
N PRO A 165 2.63 1.79 13.70
CA PRO A 165 3.66 2.82 13.65
C PRO A 165 4.88 2.50 14.52
N LYS A 166 4.82 1.51 15.42
CA LYS A 166 5.93 1.09 16.29
C LYS A 166 6.00 -0.44 16.40
N PRO A 167 6.18 -1.16 15.28
CA PRO A 167 6.30 -2.60 15.34
C PRO A 167 7.62 -2.95 16.07
N PRO A 168 7.68 -4.07 16.80
CA PRO A 168 8.89 -4.47 17.49
C PRO A 168 10.03 -4.75 16.49
N GLY A 169 11.04 -3.88 16.47
CA GLY A 169 12.26 -4.04 15.66
C GLY A 169 12.59 -2.83 14.76
N GLY A 170 13.22 -1.82 15.34
CA GLY A 170 14.25 -0.95 14.75
C GLY A 170 13.91 -0.07 13.53
N GLU A 171 13.62 -0.66 12.36
CA GLU A 171 13.55 0.11 11.10
C GLU A 171 12.29 1.00 11.00
N HIS A 172 11.23 0.60 11.70
CA HIS A 172 9.93 1.28 11.64
C HIS A 172 9.68 2.24 12.81
N ASP A 173 10.73 2.65 13.54
CA ASP A 173 10.61 3.63 14.62
C ASP A 173 10.25 5.04 14.10
N LEU A 174 10.52 5.31 12.81
CA LEU A 174 10.25 6.59 12.15
C LEU A 174 9.05 6.55 11.19
N VAL A 175 8.82 5.40 10.55
CA VAL A 175 7.79 5.24 9.51
C VAL A 175 6.98 3.98 9.77
N PRO A 176 5.64 4.02 9.64
CA PRO A 176 4.81 2.86 9.89
C PRO A 176 5.09 1.74 8.89
N LEU A 177 4.91 0.51 9.33
CA LEU A 177 5.10 -0.65 8.49
C LEU A 177 4.13 -0.64 7.31
N LEU A 178 4.62 -0.63 6.07
CA LEU A 178 3.77 -0.80 4.89
C LEU A 178 3.66 -2.27 4.51
N LYS A 179 2.43 -2.76 4.31
CA LYS A 179 2.14 -4.15 3.90
C LYS A 179 1.43 -4.21 2.55
N LEU A 180 1.99 -5.00 1.63
CA LEU A 180 1.39 -5.31 0.34
C LEU A 180 0.29 -6.38 0.50
N ILE A 181 -0.86 -6.14 -0.13
CA ILE A 181 -2.02 -7.03 -0.20
C ILE A 181 -2.43 -7.33 -1.65
N ASP A 182 -3.40 -8.23 -1.79
CA ASP A 182 -4.13 -8.52 -3.03
C ASP A 182 -3.29 -9.15 -4.16
N PHE A 183 -2.92 -10.42 -3.97
CA PHE A 183 -2.14 -11.20 -4.93
C PHE A 183 -3.02 -12.04 -5.88
N GLY A 184 -4.34 -11.84 -5.91
CA GLY A 184 -5.27 -12.60 -6.76
C GLY A 184 -5.03 -12.47 -8.27
N GLU A 185 -4.41 -11.37 -8.70
CA GLU A 185 -4.00 -11.15 -10.09
C GLU A 185 -2.47 -11.28 -10.29
N ALA A 186 -1.73 -11.70 -9.25
CA ALA A 186 -0.29 -11.86 -9.37
C ALA A 186 0.04 -12.99 -10.35
N LEU A 187 1.04 -12.76 -11.18
CA LEU A 187 1.61 -13.75 -12.08
C LEU A 187 2.91 -14.25 -11.47
N TYR A 188 3.11 -15.56 -11.56
CA TYR A 188 4.35 -16.20 -11.16
C TYR A 188 4.90 -16.91 -12.38
N ASP A 189 6.12 -16.54 -12.79
CA ASP A 189 6.84 -17.28 -13.82
C ASP A 189 7.78 -18.29 -13.14
N PRO A 190 7.55 -19.61 -13.30
CA PRO A 190 8.43 -20.62 -12.74
C PRO A 190 9.76 -20.73 -13.50
N ASN A 191 9.87 -20.14 -14.70
CA ASN A 191 11.07 -20.25 -15.51
C ASN A 191 12.16 -19.29 -14.99
N PRO A 192 13.28 -19.79 -14.43
CA PRO A 192 14.35 -18.94 -13.92
C PRO A 192 15.09 -18.19 -15.05
N TYR A 193 14.90 -18.59 -16.30
CA TYR A 193 15.48 -17.97 -17.49
C TYR A 193 14.58 -16.90 -18.11
N VAL A 194 13.29 -16.84 -17.74
CA VAL A 194 12.45 -15.70 -18.12
C VAL A 194 12.89 -14.53 -17.27
N THR A 195 13.58 -13.61 -17.95
CA THR A 195 14.15 -12.37 -17.43
C THR A 195 13.19 -11.63 -16.51
N ASP A 196 13.80 -10.81 -15.66
CA ASP A 196 13.34 -9.87 -14.62
C ASP A 196 12.06 -9.03 -14.90
N MET A 197 11.28 -9.30 -15.94
CA MET A 197 10.11 -8.54 -16.36
C MET A 197 9.07 -8.31 -15.26
N GLY A 198 8.79 -9.31 -14.42
CA GLY A 198 7.87 -9.14 -13.29
C GLY A 198 8.43 -8.19 -12.24
N VAL A 199 9.71 -8.35 -11.91
CA VAL A 199 10.44 -7.46 -11.00
C VAL A 199 10.53 -6.04 -11.58
N LYS A 200 10.92 -5.87 -12.84
CA LYS A 200 10.97 -4.57 -13.55
C LYS A 200 9.61 -3.89 -13.62
N THR A 201 8.54 -4.68 -13.67
CA THR A 201 7.17 -4.18 -13.60
C THR A 201 6.84 -3.71 -12.18
N ASN A 202 7.22 -4.47 -11.15
CA ASN A 202 7.07 -4.04 -9.76
C ASN A 202 7.91 -2.79 -9.45
N ILE A 203 9.14 -2.70 -9.94
CA ILE A 203 10.03 -1.54 -9.84
C ILE A 203 9.37 -0.29 -10.45
N PHE A 204 8.74 -0.45 -11.60
CA PHE A 204 7.99 0.65 -12.23
C PHE A 204 6.83 1.14 -11.36
N HIS A 205 6.08 0.22 -10.76
CA HIS A 205 4.94 0.56 -9.92
C HIS A 205 5.35 1.16 -8.57
N ILE A 206 6.44 0.68 -7.94
CA ILE A 206 6.97 1.32 -6.73
C ILE A 206 7.52 2.71 -7.05
N GLY A 207 8.17 2.91 -8.20
CA GLY A 207 8.57 4.22 -8.68
C GLY A 207 7.40 5.20 -8.77
N ARG A 208 6.26 4.74 -9.29
CA ARG A 208 5.04 5.56 -9.33
C ARG A 208 4.53 5.93 -7.95
N LEU A 209 4.56 4.99 -7.00
CA LEU A 209 4.15 5.24 -5.61
C LEU A 209 5.07 6.26 -4.94
N MET A 210 6.39 6.10 -5.07
CA MET A 210 7.37 7.06 -4.56
C MET A 210 7.13 8.45 -5.14
N ARG A 211 6.89 8.55 -6.45
CA ARG A 211 6.52 9.81 -7.09
C ARG A 211 5.24 10.41 -6.50
N MET A 212 4.17 9.62 -6.29
CA MET A 212 2.93 10.13 -5.69
C MET A 212 3.13 10.62 -4.25
N LEU A 213 4.03 10.01 -3.49
CA LEU A 213 4.39 10.48 -2.15
C LEU A 213 5.16 11.80 -2.20
N ILE A 214 6.13 11.93 -3.12
CA ILE A 214 6.94 13.14 -3.31
C ILE A 214 6.10 14.32 -3.82
N SER A 215 5.28 14.10 -4.85
CA SER A 215 4.52 15.17 -5.51
C SER A 215 3.18 15.44 -4.85
N LEU A 216 2.70 14.55 -3.96
CA LEU A 216 1.34 14.50 -3.42
C LEU A 216 0.22 14.36 -4.48
N ASP A 217 0.54 14.43 -5.76
CA ASP A 217 -0.34 14.06 -6.88
C ASP A 217 -0.57 12.55 -6.94
N THR A 218 -1.80 12.12 -6.67
CA THR A 218 -2.24 10.72 -6.66
C THR A 218 -2.67 10.18 -8.03
N THR A 219 -2.36 10.91 -9.10
CA THR A 219 -2.64 10.48 -10.48
C THR A 219 -1.76 9.27 -10.83
N TRP A 220 -2.36 8.11 -11.09
CA TRP A 220 -1.58 6.89 -11.36
C TRP A 220 -0.84 6.95 -12.70
N GLU A 221 -1.52 7.46 -13.73
CA GLU A 221 -1.00 7.55 -15.10
C GLU A 221 -0.75 9.00 -15.46
N LEU A 222 0.52 9.38 -15.50
CA LEU A 222 0.96 10.64 -16.07
C LEU A 222 1.63 10.37 -17.42
N PRO A 223 1.51 11.29 -18.39
CA PRO A 223 2.25 11.18 -19.64
C PRO A 223 3.76 11.18 -19.35
N PRO A 224 4.54 10.36 -20.08
CA PRO A 224 5.98 10.35 -19.92
C PRO A 224 6.59 11.64 -20.47
N GLY A 225 7.74 12.04 -19.91
CA GLY A 225 8.57 13.12 -20.43
C GLY A 225 10.01 12.69 -20.56
N GLU A 226 10.76 13.31 -21.46
CA GLU A 226 12.20 13.08 -21.62
C GLU A 226 13.01 13.92 -20.64
N VAL A 227 13.93 13.28 -19.93
CA VAL A 227 14.81 13.92 -18.95
C VAL A 227 16.21 13.35 -19.12
N THR A 228 17.22 14.22 -19.16
CA THR A 228 18.63 13.81 -19.12
C THR A 228 19.01 13.48 -17.69
N MET A 229 19.49 12.26 -17.45
CA MET A 229 19.86 11.79 -16.11
C MET A 229 21.08 10.87 -16.14
N PRO A 230 21.81 10.75 -15.01
CA PRO A 230 22.90 9.81 -14.89
C PRO A 230 22.40 8.36 -15.02
N VAL A 231 23.16 7.52 -15.73
CA VAL A 231 22.83 6.10 -15.94
C VAL A 231 23.85 5.16 -15.30
N GLN A 232 23.43 3.92 -15.09
CA GLN A 232 24.30 2.85 -14.62
C GLN A 232 25.47 2.64 -15.60
N GLY A 233 26.70 2.71 -15.11
CA GLY A 233 27.92 2.62 -15.93
C GLY A 233 28.60 3.96 -16.23
N GLY A 234 28.02 5.08 -15.79
CA GLY A 234 28.58 6.43 -15.94
C GLY A 234 28.02 7.19 -17.15
N GLY A 235 28.12 8.52 -17.08
CA GLY A 235 27.58 9.42 -18.10
C GLY A 235 26.10 9.77 -17.91
N GLU A 236 25.61 10.65 -18.79
CA GLU A 236 24.22 11.11 -18.82
C GLU A 236 23.55 10.66 -20.12
N ARG A 237 22.27 10.30 -20.03
CA ARG A 237 21.45 9.92 -21.18
C ARG A 237 20.04 10.49 -21.04
N ALA A 238 19.44 10.85 -22.17
CA ALA A 238 18.01 11.18 -22.22
C ALA A 238 17.17 9.91 -22.01
N ILE A 239 16.34 9.91 -20.97
CA ILE A 239 15.44 8.81 -20.62
C ILE A 239 14.01 9.33 -20.61
N SER A 240 13.13 8.62 -21.29
CA SER A 240 11.69 8.86 -21.19
C SER A 240 11.15 8.21 -19.92
N THR A 241 10.56 9.01 -19.03
CA THR A 241 10.13 8.59 -17.70
C THR A 241 8.71 9.06 -17.38
N ALA A 242 7.92 8.21 -16.72
CA ALA A 242 6.58 8.54 -16.24
C ALA A 242 6.59 9.39 -14.95
N SER A 243 7.77 9.87 -14.52
CA SER A 243 7.93 10.77 -13.37
C SER A 243 8.68 12.05 -13.74
N ALA A 244 8.62 12.47 -15.02
CA ALA A 244 9.23 13.73 -15.46
C ALA A 244 8.69 14.96 -14.70
N CYS A 245 7.49 14.88 -14.10
CA CYS A 245 6.92 15.95 -13.29
C CYS A 245 7.79 16.33 -12.07
N ILE A 246 8.57 15.38 -11.51
CA ILE A 246 9.47 15.64 -10.38
C ILE A 246 10.88 16.08 -10.80
N ALA A 247 11.14 16.24 -12.11
CA ALA A 247 12.40 16.78 -12.61
C ALA A 247 12.60 18.25 -12.19
N LYS A 248 13.84 18.74 -12.27
CA LYS A 248 14.11 20.19 -12.13
C LYS A 248 13.48 20.94 -13.31
N PRO A 249 12.94 22.16 -13.09
CA PRO A 249 12.93 22.94 -11.86
C PRO A 249 11.72 22.68 -10.93
N ASN A 250 10.80 21.77 -11.26
CA ASN A 250 9.49 21.67 -10.61
C ASN A 250 9.54 21.33 -9.12
N HIS A 251 10.53 20.54 -8.69
CA HIS A 251 10.76 20.21 -7.29
C HIS A 251 12.21 20.55 -6.91
N PRO A 252 12.55 21.83 -6.67
CA PRO A 252 13.94 22.26 -6.54
C PRO A 252 14.63 21.71 -5.28
N ASN A 253 13.85 21.45 -4.22
CA ASN A 253 14.37 20.99 -2.92
C ASN A 253 14.45 19.46 -2.80
N LEU A 254 14.01 18.70 -3.80
CA LEU A 254 14.08 17.23 -3.78
C LEU A 254 15.53 16.76 -3.98
N ASP A 255 16.02 15.87 -3.11
CA ASP A 255 17.36 15.27 -3.23
C ASP A 255 17.57 14.68 -4.64
N ASP A 256 18.69 15.01 -5.26
CA ASP A 256 18.96 14.61 -6.64
C ASP A 256 19.15 13.10 -6.78
N GLY A 257 19.66 12.43 -5.75
CA GLY A 257 19.78 10.96 -5.73
C GLY A 257 18.40 10.30 -5.71
N LEU A 258 17.52 10.73 -4.80
CA LEU A 258 16.15 10.24 -4.73
C LEU A 258 15.36 10.56 -6.01
N ARG A 259 15.51 11.78 -6.54
CA ARG A 259 14.88 12.20 -7.81
C ARG A 259 15.25 11.27 -8.95
N ASN A 260 16.55 11.05 -9.16
CA ASN A 260 17.05 10.20 -10.23
C ASN A 260 16.61 8.75 -10.05
N LEU A 261 16.66 8.23 -8.82
CA LEU A 261 16.19 6.89 -8.50
C LEU A 261 14.73 6.67 -8.91
N VAL A 262 13.84 7.60 -8.54
CA VAL A 262 12.41 7.51 -8.84
C VAL A 262 12.15 7.60 -10.34
N MET A 263 12.83 8.52 -11.04
CA MET A 263 12.70 8.66 -12.50
C MET A 263 13.20 7.42 -13.27
N LEU A 264 14.30 6.80 -12.80
CA LEU A 264 14.82 5.55 -13.36
C LEU A 264 13.88 4.37 -13.11
N CYS A 265 13.32 4.26 -11.90
CA CYS A 265 12.30 3.26 -11.61
C CYS A 265 11.12 3.35 -12.60
N THR A 266 10.71 4.57 -12.94
CA THR A 266 9.59 4.84 -13.84
C THR A 266 9.98 5.07 -15.31
N ALA A 267 11.16 4.59 -15.73
CA ALA A 267 11.56 4.62 -17.13
C ALA A 267 10.57 3.83 -18.01
N VAL A 268 10.21 4.41 -19.17
CA VAL A 268 9.27 3.81 -20.12
C VAL A 268 9.86 2.52 -20.69
N LYS A 269 11.10 2.58 -21.15
CA LYS A 269 11.89 1.43 -21.59
C LYS A 269 12.25 0.56 -20.39
N VAL A 270 12.07 -0.74 -20.53
CA VAL A 270 12.22 -1.70 -19.41
C VAL A 270 13.68 -1.88 -19.06
N GLU A 271 14.53 -1.89 -20.08
CA GLU A 271 15.98 -1.98 -20.01
C GLU A 271 16.63 -0.79 -19.28
N ASP A 272 15.94 0.36 -19.25
CA ASP A 272 16.43 1.58 -18.57
C ASP A 272 16.10 1.58 -17.07
N ARG A 273 15.24 0.66 -16.61
CA ARG A 273 14.89 0.52 -15.19
C ARG A 273 16.02 -0.18 -14.44
N PRO A 274 16.26 0.16 -13.17
CA PRO A 274 17.33 -0.46 -12.38
C PRO A 274 17.09 -1.94 -12.13
N SER A 275 18.14 -2.72 -11.90
CA SER A 275 18.00 -4.06 -11.31
C SER A 275 17.61 -3.96 -9.84
N LEU A 276 17.09 -5.05 -9.26
CA LEU A 276 16.75 -5.07 -7.84
C LEU A 276 17.98 -4.86 -6.95
N ASP A 277 19.12 -5.46 -7.31
CA ASP A 277 20.37 -5.31 -6.55
C ASP A 277 20.87 -3.85 -6.55
N TRP A 278 20.87 -3.21 -7.74
CA TRP A 278 21.28 -1.80 -7.83
C TRP A 278 20.32 -0.88 -7.08
N LEU A 279 19.02 -1.16 -7.15
CA LEU A 279 17.99 -0.42 -6.42
C LEU A 279 18.21 -0.54 -4.90
N TRP A 280 18.49 -1.75 -4.42
CA TRP A 280 18.81 -2.00 -3.01
C TRP A 280 20.05 -1.23 -2.57
N ASP A 281 21.18 -1.39 -3.28
CA ASP A 281 22.44 -0.73 -2.93
C ASP A 281 22.30 0.80 -2.93
N THR A 282 21.58 1.34 -3.92
CA THR A 282 21.33 2.79 -4.03
C THR A 282 20.44 3.28 -2.88
N LEU A 283 19.37 2.56 -2.55
CA LEU A 283 18.48 2.92 -1.44
C LEU A 283 19.21 2.86 -0.10
N MET A 284 19.95 1.78 0.18
CA MET A 284 20.71 1.66 1.42
C MET A 284 21.75 2.78 1.55
N ASN A 285 22.47 3.09 0.46
CA ASN A 285 23.40 4.21 0.46
C ASN A 285 22.71 5.56 0.72
N LEU A 286 21.53 5.81 0.12
CA LEU A 286 20.77 7.02 0.41
C LEU A 286 20.34 7.07 1.89
N ILE A 287 19.76 6.00 2.42
CA ILE A 287 19.33 5.91 3.82
C ILE A 287 20.49 6.20 4.78
N PHE A 288 21.67 5.61 4.56
CA PHE A 288 22.80 5.79 5.46
C PHE A 288 23.53 7.12 5.32
N THR A 289 23.45 7.78 4.16
CA THR A 289 24.26 8.98 3.88
C THR A 289 23.48 10.29 3.86
N ARG A 290 22.16 10.25 3.68
CA ARG A 290 21.29 11.44 3.60
C ARG A 290 20.81 11.86 4.99
N THR A 291 21.76 12.23 5.84
CA THR A 291 21.49 12.72 7.20
C THR A 291 21.19 14.23 7.23
N PRO A 292 20.65 14.79 8.33
CA PRO A 292 20.55 16.24 8.51
C PRO A 292 21.88 16.96 8.24
N ALA A 293 23.00 16.40 8.71
CA ALA A 293 24.33 16.95 8.47
C ALA A 293 24.72 16.99 6.99
N TYR A 294 24.36 15.96 6.21
CA TYR A 294 24.60 15.91 4.77
C TYR A 294 23.90 17.07 4.04
N TYR A 295 22.66 17.37 4.42
CA TYR A 295 21.88 18.46 3.82
C TYR A 295 22.34 19.83 4.31
N ALA A 296 22.70 19.96 5.60
CA ALA A 296 23.21 21.19 6.18
C ALA A 296 24.53 21.63 5.50
N GLN A 297 25.45 20.68 5.26
CA GLN A 297 26.72 20.95 4.56
C GLN A 297 26.53 21.44 3.11
N ARG A 298 25.38 21.17 2.51
CA ARG A 298 25.03 21.62 1.15
C ARG A 298 24.21 22.91 1.15
N ASN A 299 24.10 23.59 2.29
CA ASN A 299 23.32 24.81 2.47
C ASN A 299 21.84 24.65 2.07
N PHE A 300 21.26 23.46 2.29
CA PHE A 300 19.81 23.31 2.18
C PHE A 300 19.14 23.98 3.39
N PRO A 301 18.25 24.98 3.19
CA PRO A 301 17.68 25.76 4.28
C PRO A 301 16.71 24.98 5.19
N TRP A 302 16.40 23.74 4.80
CA TRP A 302 15.46 22.85 5.47
C TRP A 302 16.13 21.61 6.06
N ALA A 303 17.47 21.60 6.18
CA ALA A 303 18.21 20.44 6.65
C ALA A 303 17.75 19.93 8.02
N GLN A 304 17.29 20.83 8.89
CA GLN A 304 16.69 20.52 10.19
C GLN A 304 15.36 19.75 10.10
N LEU A 305 14.66 19.79 8.96
CA LEU A 305 13.43 19.01 8.74
C LEU A 305 13.70 17.54 8.37
N GLU A 306 14.97 17.17 8.19
CA GLU A 306 15.40 15.79 7.92
C GLU A 306 15.77 15.05 9.22
N GLU A 307 15.47 15.65 10.38
CA GLU A 307 15.57 15.03 11.70
C GLU A 307 14.35 14.13 11.98
N ASP A 308 14.55 13.14 12.87
CA ASP A 308 13.54 12.14 13.22
C ASP A 308 12.18 12.74 13.63
N GLY A 309 12.19 13.80 14.44
CA GLY A 309 10.97 14.47 14.92
C GLY A 309 10.12 15.05 13.78
N PRO A 310 10.66 15.98 12.97
CA PRO A 310 9.97 16.50 11.79
C PRO A 310 9.53 15.44 10.78
N ILE A 311 10.31 14.36 10.59
CA ILE A 311 9.92 13.24 9.74
C ILE A 311 8.70 12.52 10.34
N GLN A 312 8.71 12.21 11.63
CA GLN A 312 7.58 11.60 12.32
C GLN A 312 6.32 12.49 12.23
N ASP A 313 6.45 13.80 12.40
CA ASP A 313 5.34 14.75 12.26
C ASP A 313 4.75 14.74 10.84
N LEU A 314 5.61 14.75 9.81
CA LEU A 314 5.18 14.67 8.42
C LEU A 314 4.46 13.35 8.14
N ILE A 315 5.00 12.23 8.61
CA ILE A 315 4.40 10.92 8.43
C ILE A 315 3.06 10.83 9.15
N HIS A 316 2.98 11.32 10.39
CA HIS A 316 1.74 11.40 11.13
C HIS A 316 0.70 12.24 10.40
N TYR A 317 1.12 13.37 9.82
CA TYR A 317 0.23 14.22 9.02
C TYR A 317 -0.28 13.50 7.76
N ILE A 318 0.62 12.88 6.99
CA ILE A 318 0.30 12.17 5.75
C ILE A 318 -0.62 10.98 6.00
N VAL A 319 -0.37 10.23 7.07
CA VAL A 319 -1.02 8.95 7.37
C VAL A 319 -2.32 9.12 8.17
N TYR A 320 -2.32 9.97 9.20
CA TYR A 320 -3.41 10.02 10.18
C TYR A 320 -4.29 11.28 10.07
N HIS A 321 -3.82 12.38 9.49
CA HIS A 321 -4.55 13.66 9.49
C HIS A 321 -4.99 14.17 8.11
N TYR A 322 -4.61 13.53 7.01
CA TYR A 322 -4.98 13.99 5.66
C TYR A 322 -6.36 13.47 5.20
N GLY A 323 -7.44 14.05 5.73
CA GLY A 323 -8.79 14.09 5.13
C GLY A 323 -9.04 15.41 4.40
N PRO A 324 -10.20 15.64 3.75
CA PRO A 324 -10.44 16.90 3.04
C PRO A 324 -10.40 18.06 4.04
N THR A 325 -9.28 18.77 4.08
CA THR A 325 -9.18 20.08 4.70
C THR A 325 -10.07 20.99 3.87
N ASN A 326 -11.28 21.26 4.38
CA ASN A 326 -11.98 22.47 3.99
C ASN A 326 -10.98 23.61 4.17
N HIS A 327 -10.78 24.39 3.12
CA HIS A 327 -9.93 25.56 3.12
C HIS A 327 -10.30 26.50 4.27
N GLU A 328 -9.56 26.44 5.36
CA GLU A 328 -9.20 27.59 6.17
C GLU A 328 -7.72 27.42 6.48
N GLY A 329 -6.95 28.47 6.22
CA GLY A 329 -5.50 28.42 6.26
C GLY A 329 -5.01 28.00 7.64
N ILE A 330 -3.87 27.31 7.66
CA ILE A 330 -3.01 27.30 8.82
C ILE A 330 -2.48 28.74 8.93
N GLU A 331 -3.25 29.59 9.61
CA GLU A 331 -2.69 30.82 10.16
C GLU A 331 -1.76 30.41 11.30
N ALA A 332 -0.50 30.80 11.19
CA ALA A 332 0.42 30.80 12.30
C ALA A 332 -0.18 31.73 13.37
N GLY A 333 -0.64 31.15 14.48
CA GLY A 333 -1.27 31.89 15.58
C GLY A 333 -0.95 31.23 16.91
N GLU A 334 -0.11 31.95 17.68
CA GLU A 334 -0.17 32.10 19.13
C GLU A 334 0.28 30.91 20.00
N MET A 335 1.58 30.94 20.32
CA MET A 335 2.02 30.57 21.66
C MET A 335 1.47 31.61 22.65
N ASP A 336 0.47 31.23 23.44
CA ASP A 336 0.17 31.91 24.71
C ASP A 336 -0.22 30.89 25.77
N GLY A 337 0.52 30.92 26.88
CA GLY A 337 0.05 30.61 28.24
C GLY A 337 -0.33 29.16 28.57
N ILE A 338 0.62 28.40 29.11
CA ILE A 338 0.32 27.43 30.16
C ILE A 338 1.13 27.82 31.40
N GLU A 339 0.47 28.49 32.34
CA GLU A 339 0.45 28.04 33.74
C GLU A 339 -0.80 27.19 33.95
#